data_AF-A0A916Y8P5-F1
#
_entry.id   AF-A0A916Y8P5-F1
#
_cell.length_a   1.000
_cell.length_b   1.000
_cell.length_c   1.000
_cell.angle_alpha   90.00
_cell.angle_beta   90.00
_cell.angle_gamma   90.00
#
_symmetry.space_group_name_H-M   'P 1'
#
loop_
_entity.id
_entity.type
_entity.pdbx_description
1 polymer ?
#
loop_
_entity_poly.entity_id
_entity_poly.type
_entity_poly.pdbx_seq_one_letter_code
_entity_poly.pdbx_strand_id
1 'polypeptide(L)' 'MGERICSKVACNREAVATLTFDYEDQMAALGPLGAGNDPHAHDLCAQHTDRLSVPVGWTVLRHDTFKE' A
#
# COMPACT_ATOMS: atom_id res chain seq x y z
N MET A 1 -16.70 12.15 -4.62
CA MET A 1 -15.30 11.70 -4.66
C MET A 1 -15.11 10.88 -3.41
N GLY A 2 -15.15 9.55 -3.49
CA GLY A 2 -14.93 8.73 -2.29
C GLY A 2 -13.45 8.77 -1.97
N GLU A 3 -13.07 9.54 -0.95
CA GLU A 3 -11.72 9.53 -0.42
C GLU A 3 -11.44 8.10 0.05
N ARG A 4 -10.44 7.44 -0.54
CA ARG A 4 -10.07 6.10 -0.08
C ARG A 4 -9.44 6.24 1.29
N ILE A 5 -9.98 5.50 2.23
CA ILE A 5 -9.50 5.49 3.61
C ILE A 5 -8.55 4.33 3.80
N CYS A 6 -7.57 4.51 4.67
CA CYS A 6 -6.62 3.47 5.01
C CYS A 6 -7.31 2.17 5.44
N SER A 7 -6.93 1.04 4.83
CA SER A 7 -7.48 -0.28 5.14
C SER A 7 -7.07 -0.82 6.52
N LYS A 8 -6.17 -0.12 7.25
CA LYS A 8 -5.79 -0.53 8.60
C LYS A 8 -6.95 -0.32 9.58
N VAL A 9 -7.23 -1.36 10.39
CA VAL A 9 -8.23 -1.32 11.46
C VAL A 9 -8.00 -0.11 12.37
N ALA A 10 -9.07 0.62 12.67
CA ALA A 10 -9.07 1.85 13.47
C ALA A 10 -8.29 3.04 12.85
N CYS A 11 -7.88 2.94 11.57
CA CYS A 11 -7.34 4.08 10.83
C CYS A 11 -8.43 4.69 9.95
N ASN A 12 -8.68 5.99 10.11
CA ASN A 12 -9.63 6.73 9.27
C ASN A 12 -8.95 7.81 8.40
N ARG A 13 -7.63 7.69 8.23
CA ARG A 13 -6.82 8.65 7.46
C ARG A 13 -6.98 8.38 5.97
N GLU A 14 -6.84 9.44 5.17
CA GLU A 14 -6.76 9.36 3.73
C GLU A 14 -5.61 8.45 3.30
N ALA A 15 -5.91 7.52 2.40
CA ALA A 15 -4.92 6.70 1.76
C ALA A 15 -4.16 7.51 0.72
N VAL A 16 -2.85 7.28 0.63
CA VAL A 16 -1.95 7.95 -0.33
C VAL A 16 -1.19 6.95 -1.19
N ALA A 17 -1.17 5.68 -0.77
CA ALA A 17 -0.49 4.59 -1.44
C ALA A 17 -1.37 3.34 -1.42
N THR A 18 -1.12 2.44 -2.36
CA THR A 18 -1.72 1.11 -2.39
C THR A 18 -0.61 0.06 -2.23
N LEU A 19 -0.82 -0.88 -1.31
CA LEU A 19 0.05 -2.02 -1.04
C LEU A 19 -0.58 -3.29 -1.61
N THR A 20 0.14 -4.03 -2.44
CA THR A 20 -0.24 -5.36 -2.89
C THR A 20 0.80 -6.39 -2.42
N PHE A 21 0.33 -7.61 -2.15
CA PHE A 21 1.19 -8.72 -1.77
C PHE A 21 1.17 -9.79 -2.86
N ASP A 22 2.36 -10.14 -3.33
CA ASP A 22 2.60 -11.32 -4.13
C ASP A 22 3.18 -12.41 -3.23
N TYR A 23 2.37 -13.41 -2.91
CA TYR A 23 2.78 -14.49 -2.01
C TYR A 23 3.67 -15.53 -2.71
N GLU A 24 3.62 -15.59 -4.05
CA GLU A 24 4.37 -16.58 -4.84
C GLU A 24 5.86 -16.21 -4.88
N ASP A 25 6.17 -14.96 -5.19
CA ASP A 25 7.53 -14.41 -5.19
C ASP A 25 7.94 -13.84 -3.83
N GLN A 26 7.05 -13.89 -2.83
CA GLN A 26 7.28 -13.30 -1.50
C GLN A 26 7.60 -11.80 -1.60
N MET A 27 6.80 -11.07 -2.37
CA MET A 27 6.99 -9.64 -2.62
C MET A 27 5.83 -8.80 -2.10
N ALA A 28 6.17 -7.59 -1.68
CA ALA A 28 5.20 -6.55 -1.32
C ALA A 28 5.47 -5.32 -2.16
N ALA A 29 4.53 -4.97 -3.03
CA ALA A 29 4.62 -3.78 -3.87
C ALA A 29 3.79 -2.64 -3.26
N LEU A 30 4.46 -1.55 -2.93
CA LEU A 30 3.89 -0.28 -2.53
C LEU A 30 3.99 0.69 -3.69
N GLY A 31 2.86 1.24 -4.14
CA GLY A 31 2.83 2.23 -5.20
C GLY A 31 1.81 3.34 -4.96
N PRO A 32 1.71 4.32 -5.88
CA PRO A 32 0.65 5.31 -5.84
C PRO A 32 -0.73 4.66 -5.82
N LEU A 33 -1.75 5.40 -5.37
CA LEU A 33 -3.13 4.90 -5.34
C LEU A 33 -3.52 4.28 -6.69
N GLY A 34 -3.71 2.96 -6.69
CA GLY A 34 -4.06 2.20 -7.88
C GLY A 34 -5.49 2.46 -8.33
N ALA A 35 -5.95 1.80 -9.39
CA ALA A 35 -7.30 1.99 -9.94
C ALA A 35 -8.47 1.62 -9.00
N GLY A 36 -8.21 1.10 -7.78
CA GLY A 36 -9.21 0.92 -6.72
C GLY A 36 -10.15 -0.24 -6.93
N ASN A 37 -9.79 -1.17 -7.81
CA ASN A 37 -10.62 -2.28 -8.20
C ASN A 37 -9.95 -3.63 -7.94
N ASP A 38 -8.78 -3.63 -7.29
CA ASP A 38 -8.05 -4.83 -6.95
C ASP A 38 -8.43 -5.28 -5.53
N PRO A 39 -8.99 -6.49 -5.35
CA PRO A 39 -9.37 -6.98 -4.02
C PRO A 39 -8.17 -7.38 -3.15
N HIS A 40 -6.98 -7.51 -3.75
CA HIS A 40 -5.73 -7.88 -3.06
C HIS A 40 -4.89 -6.63 -2.72
N ALA A 41 -5.42 -5.45 -3.03
CA ALA A 41 -4.82 -4.16 -2.74
C ALA A 41 -5.29 -3.61 -1.39
N HIS A 42 -4.34 -3.13 -0.61
CA HIS A 42 -4.54 -2.46 0.66
C HIS A 42 -4.16 -0.98 0.53
N ASP A 43 -5.13 -0.09 0.65
CA ASP A 43 -4.89 1.34 0.62
C ASP A 43 -4.32 1.79 1.98
N LEU A 44 -3.14 2.42 1.97
CA LEU A 44 -2.41 2.85 3.16
C LEU A 44 -2.22 4.37 3.18
N CYS A 45 -2.38 4.96 4.37
CA CYS A 45 -2.03 6.35 4.61
C CYS A 45 -0.52 6.53 4.79
N ALA A 46 -0.02 7.76 4.65
CA ALA A 46 1.42 8.06 4.71
C ALA A 46 2.11 7.47 5.95
N GLN A 47 1.45 7.53 7.11
CA GLN A 47 1.97 6.95 8.35
C GLN A 47 2.08 5.42 8.32
N HIS A 48 1.10 4.73 7.73
CA HIS A 48 1.14 3.26 7.64
C HIS A 48 2.08 2.78 6.55
N THR A 49 2.26 3.55 5.48
CA THR A 49 3.29 3.28 4.47
C THR A 49 4.69 3.38 5.07
N ASP A 50 4.95 4.41 5.88
CA ASP A 50 6.23 4.61 6.57
C ASP A 50 6.53 3.49 7.58
N ARG A 51 5.51 3.11 8.37
CA ARG A 51 5.62 2.06 9.40
C ARG A 51 5.39 0.65 8.87
N LEU A 52 5.26 0.48 7.55
CA LEU A 52 5.00 -0.84 6.97
C LEU A 52 6.23 -1.73 7.18
N SER A 53 6.00 -2.87 7.82
CA SER A 53 6.95 -3.97 7.90
C SER A 53 6.38 -5.18 7.18
N VAL A 54 7.21 -5.83 6.38
CA VAL A 54 6.89 -7.10 5.72
C VAL A 54 7.55 -8.27 6.44
N PRO A 55 7.10 -9.51 6.22
CA PRO A 55 7.74 -10.68 6.81
C PRO A 55 9.22 -10.79 6.39
N VAL A 56 10.03 -11.46 7.23
CA VAL A 56 11.45 -11.69 6.92
C VAL A 56 11.59 -12.50 5.62
N GLY A 57 12.53 -12.09 4.76
CA GLY A 57 12.77 -12.72 3.47
C GLY A 57 11.87 -12.20 2.34
N TRP A 58 10.96 -11.26 2.61
CA TRP A 58 10.15 -10.63 1.58
C TRP A 58 10.83 -9.43 0.95
N THR A 59 10.67 -9.26 -0.36
CA THR A 59 11.15 -8.08 -1.09
C THR A 59 10.10 -6.97 -1.08
N VAL A 60 10.48 -5.77 -0.67
CA VAL A 60 9.59 -4.59 -0.73
C VAL A 60 9.95 -3.73 -1.93
N LEU A 61 9.02 -3.63 -2.88
CA LEU A 61 9.12 -2.72 -4.01
C LEU A 61 8.36 -1.44 -3.66
N ARG A 62 9.08 -0.33 -3.44
CA ARG A 62 8.45 0.98 -3.24
C ARG A 62 8.58 1.78 -4.54
N HIS A 63 7.46 1.93 -5.23
CA HIS A 63 7.32 2.91 -6.31
C HIS A 63 7.08 4.26 -5.67
N ASP A 64 8.17 4.94 -5.29
CA ASP A 64 8.11 6.37 -5.03
C ASP A 64 7.62 7.01 -6.33
N THR A 65 6.49 7.70 -6.26
CA THR A 65 5.96 8.42 -7.41
C THR A 65 6.98 9.50 -7.70
N PHE A 66 7.91 9.23 -8.63
CA PHE A 66 8.78 10.25 -9.19
C PHE A 66 7.85 11.36 -9.68
N LYS A 67 7.74 12.41 -8.88
CA LYS A 67 7.12 13.67 -9.27
C LYS A 67 8.17 14.37 -10.13
N GLU A 68 7.99 14.29 -11.44
CA GLU A 68 8.58 15.24 -12.38
C GLU A 68 7.73 16.52 -12.48
#